data_AF-A0A7S2NCT8-F1
#
_entry.id   AF-A0A7S2NCT8-F1
#
_cell.length_a   1.000
_cell.length_b   1.000
_cell.length_c   1.000
_cell.angle_alpha   90.00
_cell.angle_beta   90.00
_cell.angle_gamma   90.00
#
_symmetry.space_group_name_H-M   'P 1'
#
loop_
_entity.id
_entity.type
_entity.pdbx_description
1 polymer ?
#
loop_
_entity_poly.entity_id
_entity_poly.type
_entity_poly.pdbx_seq_one_letter_code
_entity_poly.pdbx_strand_id
1 'polypeptide(L)'
;RAGSALGFMAATSSLQANVGNFCDKAKWGWAAARVGARIAFVVPGAARILVAALCSYEGMGEVHAEVVREADGEVLRRQHVNLTWAHRSSQHCYIDMGTTGAGAHQLLLR
;
A
#
# COMPACT_ATOMS: atom_id res chain seq x y z
N ARG A 1 20.65 -5.91 -9.25
CA ARG A 1 19.30 -6.21 -9.79
C ARG A 1 18.33 -6.06 -8.63
N ALA A 2 17.70 -4.89 -8.49
CA ALA A 2 16.73 -4.64 -7.42
C ALA A 2 15.38 -5.23 -7.86
N GLY A 3 14.83 -6.15 -7.06
CA GLY A 3 13.49 -6.68 -7.26
C GLY A 3 12.46 -5.69 -6.75
N SER A 4 11.52 -5.29 -7.62
CA SER A 4 10.38 -4.46 -7.25
C SER A 4 9.24 -5.33 -6.74
N ALA A 5 8.73 -5.08 -5.53
CA ALA A 5 7.48 -5.66 -5.05
C ALA A 5 6.34 -4.68 -5.33
N LEU A 6 5.39 -5.07 -6.18
CA LEU A 6 4.17 -4.32 -6.50
C LEU A 6 3.01 -4.94 -5.72
N GLY A 7 2.40 -4.17 -4.81
CA GLY A 7 1.13 -4.52 -4.17
C GLY A 7 0.04 -3.56 -4.65
N PHE A 8 -1.09 -4.09 -5.11
CA PHE A 8 -2.30 -3.31 -5.45
C PHE A 8 -3.30 -3.40 -4.27
N MET A 9 -4.20 -2.44 -4.15
CA MET A 9 -5.34 -2.47 -3.20
C MET A 9 -6.57 -2.04 -3.98
N ALA A 10 -7.65 -2.83 -3.97
CA ALA A 10 -8.94 -2.49 -4.57
C ALA A 10 -10.04 -2.76 -3.55
N ALA A 11 -10.86 -1.75 -3.25
CA ALA A 11 -11.97 -1.85 -2.32
C ALA A 11 -13.25 -2.22 -3.08
N THR A 12 -13.88 -3.34 -2.73
CA THR A 12 -15.34 -3.51 -2.83
C THR A 12 -15.81 -4.31 -1.62
N SER A 13 -16.99 -3.96 -1.15
CA SER A 13 -17.63 -4.42 0.09
C SER A 13 -18.21 -5.83 -0.01
N SER A 14 -18.35 -6.45 1.17
CA SER A 14 -19.06 -7.69 1.52
C SER A 14 -18.22 -8.98 1.53
N LEU A 15 -18.35 -9.67 2.67
CA LEU A 15 -17.94 -11.02 3.06
C LEU A 15 -17.04 -11.87 2.13
N GLN A 16 -16.15 -12.60 2.82
CA GLN A 16 -15.28 -13.67 2.34
C GLN A 16 -14.02 -13.20 1.60
N ALA A 17 -12.90 -13.83 1.97
CA ALA A 17 -11.86 -14.18 1.01
C ALA A 17 -12.49 -15.09 -0.06
N ASN A 18 -13.34 -14.52 -0.92
CA ASN A 18 -13.65 -15.08 -2.20
C ASN A 18 -12.57 -14.52 -3.12
N VAL A 19 -11.73 -15.43 -3.62
CA VAL A 19 -10.93 -15.23 -4.83
C VAL A 19 -11.94 -15.08 -5.98
N GLY A 20 -12.63 -13.94 -6.00
CA GLY A 20 -13.66 -13.59 -6.96
C GLY A 20 -13.00 -12.90 -8.13
N ASN A 21 -13.11 -13.53 -9.29
CA ASN A 21 -12.59 -13.06 -10.57
C ASN A 21 -13.24 -11.73 -10.94
N PHE A 22 -12.63 -10.60 -10.56
CA PHE A 22 -13.01 -9.27 -11.03
C PHE A 22 -12.58 -9.14 -12.50
N CYS A 23 -13.41 -9.71 -13.38
CA CYS A 23 -13.39 -9.62 -14.84
C CYS A 23 -11.99 -9.51 -15.47
N ASP A 24 -11.45 -10.68 -15.80
CA ASP A 24 -10.44 -10.93 -16.84
C ASP A 24 -9.00 -10.43 -16.61
N LYS A 25 -8.68 -9.89 -15.43
CA LYS A 25 -7.28 -9.70 -15.00
C LYS A 25 -7.14 -10.09 -13.53
N ALA A 26 -6.26 -11.04 -13.22
CA ALA A 26 -5.94 -11.42 -11.85
C ALA A 26 -5.35 -10.21 -11.10
N LYS A 27 -6.19 -9.48 -10.37
CA LYS A 27 -5.80 -8.37 -9.50
C LYS A 27 -5.54 -8.93 -8.11
N TRP A 28 -4.38 -8.64 -7.55
CA TRP A 28 -3.96 -9.11 -6.23
C TRP A 28 -3.81 -7.93 -5.30
N GLY A 29 -4.46 -7.99 -4.15
CA GLY A 29 -4.41 -6.90 -3.19
C GLY A 29 -5.10 -7.17 -1.87
N TRP A 30 -5.08 -6.15 -1.03
CA TRP A 30 -5.76 -6.12 0.26
C TRP A 30 -6.80 -5.01 0.26
N ALA A 31 -7.78 -5.08 1.14
CA ALA A 31 -8.77 -4.02 1.34
C ALA A 31 -9.11 -3.90 2.83
N ALA A 32 -9.45 -2.70 3.25
CA ALA A 32 -9.92 -2.42 4.60
C ALA A 32 -11.13 -1.47 4.55
N ALA A 33 -12.07 -1.67 5.45
CA ALA A 33 -13.25 -0.82 5.62
C ALA A 33 -13.38 -0.30 7.07
N ARG A 34 -12.35 -0.51 7.89
CA ARG A 34 -12.33 -0.11 9.30
C ARG A 34 -11.14 0.79 9.55
N VAL A 35 -11.40 1.89 10.26
CA VAL A 35 -10.36 2.79 10.77
C VAL A 35 -9.39 1.99 11.65
N GLY A 36 -8.09 2.16 11.40
CA GLY A 36 -7.03 1.49 12.14
C GLY A 36 -6.76 0.03 11.74
N ALA A 37 -7.39 -0.46 10.66
CA ALA A 37 -6.96 -1.71 10.05
C ALA A 37 -5.51 -1.58 9.57
N ARG A 38 -4.70 -2.62 9.75
CA ARG A 38 -3.26 -2.56 9.45
C ARG A 38 -2.78 -3.76 8.68
N ILE A 39 -1.81 -3.54 7.80
CA ILE A 39 -1.04 -4.59 7.14
C ILE A 39 0.44 -4.26 7.21
N ALA A 40 1.26 -5.30 7.33
CA ALA A 40 2.71 -5.20 7.40
C ALA A 40 3.34 -6.09 6.33
N PHE A 41 4.38 -5.58 5.68
CA PHE A 41 5.20 -6.32 4.72
C PHE A 41 6.66 -6.28 5.16
N VAL A 42 7.34 -7.42 5.08
CA VAL A 42 8.80 -7.47 5.20
C VAL A 42 9.40 -6.95 3.89
N VAL A 43 10.29 -5.98 3.99
CA VAL A 43 10.98 -5.37 2.86
C VAL A 43 12.48 -5.60 3.00
N PRO A 44 13.13 -6.20 1.99
CA PRO A 44 14.57 -6.38 2.03
C PRO A 44 15.30 -5.03 1.97
N GLY A 45 16.56 -5.03 2.40
CA GLY A 45 17.43 -3.87 2.29
C GLY A 45 17.69 -3.47 0.84
N ALA A 46 18.01 -2.19 0.63
CA ALA A 46 18.27 -1.61 -0.69
C ALA A 46 17.14 -1.79 -1.72
N ALA A 47 15.89 -1.84 -1.25
CA ALA A 47 14.69 -1.94 -2.08
C ALA A 47 14.01 -0.58 -2.25
N ARG A 48 13.52 -0.27 -3.45
CA ARG A 48 12.63 0.87 -3.67
C ARG A 48 11.20 0.45 -3.40
N ILE A 49 10.50 1.19 -2.55
CA ILE A 49 9.13 0.91 -2.15
C ILE A 49 8.19 1.89 -2.86
N LEU A 50 7.28 1.35 -3.66
CA LEU A 50 6.16 2.07 -4.25
C LEU A 50 4.87 1.40 -3.82
N VAL A 51 3.96 2.14 -3.21
CA VAL A 51 2.64 1.64 -2.80
C VAL A 51 1.61 2.14 -3.80
N ALA A 52 0.78 1.25 -4.32
CA ALA A 52 -0.36 1.61 -5.15
C ALA A 52 -1.64 1.44 -4.34
N ALA A 53 -2.35 2.53 -4.10
CA ALA A 53 -3.65 2.54 -3.43
C ALA A 53 -4.76 2.93 -4.40
N LEU A 54 -5.92 2.29 -4.31
CA LEU A 54 -7.13 2.74 -4.99
C LEU A 54 -7.60 4.04 -4.36
N CYS A 55 -7.93 5.01 -5.20
CA CYS A 55 -8.56 6.25 -4.77
C CYS A 55 -9.86 6.45 -5.56
N SER A 56 -10.62 7.51 -5.26
CA SER A 56 -11.85 7.84 -5.99
C SER A 56 -12.12 9.35 -5.96
N TYR A 57 -13.03 9.83 -6.81
CA TYR A 57 -13.59 11.18 -6.71
C TYR A 57 -14.40 11.41 -5.45
N GLU A 58 -15.06 10.35 -4.98
CA GLU A 58 -15.95 10.41 -3.82
C GLU A 58 -15.17 10.39 -2.50
N GLY A 59 -13.85 10.18 -2.55
CA GLY A 59 -12.97 10.00 -1.40
C GLY A 59 -13.13 8.60 -0.79
N MET A 60 -12.04 7.86 -0.67
CA MET A 60 -12.04 6.48 -0.12
C MET A 60 -11.46 6.41 1.31
N GLY A 61 -11.31 7.55 1.96
CA GLY A 61 -10.63 7.69 3.26
C GLY A 61 -9.16 8.09 3.10
N GLU A 62 -8.34 7.65 4.03
CA GLU A 62 -6.91 7.97 4.11
C GLU A 62 -6.08 6.72 4.36
N VAL A 63 -4.80 6.77 3.97
CA VAL A 63 -3.82 5.73 4.28
C VAL A 63 -2.57 6.37 4.88
N HIS A 64 -2.04 5.75 5.92
CA HIS A 64 -0.75 6.06 6.52
C HIS A 64 0.23 4.95 6.18
N ALA A 65 1.29 5.30 5.45
CA ALA A 65 2.37 4.39 5.11
C ALA A 65 3.60 4.73 5.95
N GLU A 66 4.20 3.72 6.57
CA GLU A 66 5.41 3.85 7.39
C GLU A 66 6.45 2.82 6.96
N VAL A 67 7.71 3.25 6.81
CA VAL A 67 8.84 2.34 6.68
C VAL A 67 9.58 2.32 8.01
N VAL A 68 9.66 1.14 8.60
CA VAL A 68 10.23 0.91 9.92
C VAL A 68 11.45 0.01 9.81
N ARG A 69 12.53 0.33 10.51
CA ARG A 69 13.69 -0.56 10.59
C ARG A 69 13.38 -1.71 11.55
N GLU A 70 13.59 -2.96 11.14
CA GLU A 70 13.23 -4.11 11.99
C GLU A 70 14.11 -4.24 13.24
N ALA A 71 15.36 -3.77 13.17
CA ALA A 71 16.34 -3.95 14.23
C ALA A 71 15.98 -3.22 15.54
N ASP A 72 15.40 -2.04 15.44
CA ASP A 72 15.14 -1.13 16.57
C ASP A 72 13.72 -0.52 16.57
N GLY A 73 12.92 -0.81 15.54
CA GLY A 73 11.58 -0.23 15.39
C GLY A 73 11.59 1.24 14.99
N GLU A 74 12.72 1.80 14.55
CA GLU A 74 12.81 3.20 14.14
C GLU A 74 11.95 3.45 12.89
N VAL A 75 11.06 4.45 12.95
CA VAL A 75 10.31 4.91 11.79
C VAL A 75 11.22 5.78 10.93
N LEU A 76 11.69 5.22 9.81
CA LEU A 76 12.59 5.90 8.88
C LEU A 76 11.86 6.90 8.00
N ARG A 77 10.61 6.59 7.65
CA ARG A 77 9.77 7.37 6.74
C ARG A 77 8.30 7.17 7.09
N ARG A 78 7.53 8.25 6.95
CA ARG A 78 6.06 8.24 7.09
C ARG A 78 5.45 9.11 6.00
N GLN A 79 4.39 8.62 5.39
CA GLN A 79 3.53 9.41 4.51
C GLN A 79 2.07 9.20 4.87
N HIS A 80 1.29 10.24 4.63
CA HIS A 80 -0.15 10.25 4.79
C HIS A 80 -0.75 10.70 3.47
N VAL A 81 -1.70 9.92 2.96
CA VAL A 81 -2.31 10.16 1.66
C VAL A 81 -3.82 10.02 1.78
N ASN A 82 -4.52 11.09 1.47
CA ASN A 82 -5.96 11.05 1.25
C ASN A 82 -6.23 10.29 -0.05
N LEU A 83 -7.08 9.27 0.01
CA LEU A 83 -7.43 8.42 -1.12
C LEU A 83 -8.49 9.08 -2.01
N THR A 84 -8.20 10.31 -2.41
CA THR A 84 -9.05 11.16 -3.25
C THR A 84 -8.27 11.59 -4.50
N TRP A 85 -8.87 11.50 -5.68
CA TRP A 85 -8.24 12.05 -6.89
C TRP A 85 -8.58 13.51 -7.13
N ALA A 86 -7.56 14.27 -7.50
CA ALA A 86 -7.72 15.57 -8.13
C ALA A 86 -7.94 15.49 -9.66
N HIS A 87 -7.55 14.39 -10.34
CA HIS A 87 -7.49 14.32 -11.82
C HIS A 87 -7.99 12.99 -12.42
N ARG A 88 -8.68 13.05 -13.58
CA ARG A 88 -9.47 11.96 -14.26
C ARG A 88 -8.69 10.86 -14.95
N SER A 89 -7.39 10.77 -14.73
CA SER A 89 -6.50 9.98 -15.60
C SER A 89 -6.02 8.63 -15.05
N SER A 90 -6.14 8.33 -13.75
CA SER A 90 -5.63 7.05 -13.20
C SER A 90 -6.45 6.61 -12.00
N GLN A 91 -6.72 5.29 -11.90
CA GLN A 91 -7.39 4.72 -10.74
C GLN A 91 -6.50 4.47 -9.51
N HIS A 92 -5.24 4.88 -9.55
CA HIS A 92 -4.30 4.62 -8.46
C HIS A 92 -3.61 5.89 -7.98
N CYS A 93 -3.54 6.06 -6.66
CA CYS A 93 -2.57 6.94 -6.03
C CYS A 93 -1.30 6.14 -5.76
N TYR A 94 -0.19 6.62 -6.29
CA TYR A 94 1.13 6.03 -6.03
C TYR A 94 1.82 6.80 -4.92
N ILE A 95 2.28 6.07 -3.90
CA ILE A 95 3.00 6.60 -2.74
C ILE A 95 4.44 6.11 -2.86
N ASP A 96 5.34 7.01 -3.23
CA ASP A 96 6.77 6.70 -3.28
C ASP A 96 7.36 6.80 -1.89
N MET A 97 7.56 5.65 -1.27
CA MET A 97 8.19 5.56 0.05
C MET A 97 9.73 5.56 -0.07
N GLY A 98 10.30 5.71 -1.28
CA GLY A 98 11.72 5.81 -1.57
C GLY A 98 12.49 4.49 -1.43
N THR A 99 13.82 4.57 -1.37
CA THR A 99 14.72 3.40 -1.29
C THR A 99 15.15 3.11 0.15
N THR A 100 15.02 1.88 0.63
CA THR A 100 15.49 1.47 1.95
C THR A 100 17.02 1.39 2.02
N GLY A 101 17.58 1.57 3.22
CA GLY A 101 19.01 1.33 3.47
C GLY A 101 19.33 -0.16 3.55
N ALA A 102 20.56 -0.50 3.95
CA ALA A 102 20.91 -1.89 4.29
C ALA A 102 20.07 -2.42 5.48
N GLY A 103 20.01 -3.74 5.62
CA GLY A 103 19.24 -4.41 6.69
C GLY A 103 17.77 -4.65 6.33
N ALA A 104 17.04 -5.28 7.23
CA ALA A 104 15.62 -5.59 7.06
C ALA A 104 14.72 -4.45 7.54
N HIS A 105 13.63 -4.23 6.82
CA HIS A 105 12.66 -3.18 7.09
C HIS A 105 11.24 -3.74 7.01
N GLN A 106 10.29 -3.02 7.59
CA GLN A 106 8.87 -3.26 7.43
C GLN A 106 8.20 -2.08 6.75
N LEU A 107 7.32 -2.35 5.81
CA LEU A 107 6.32 -1.40 5.35
C LEU A 107 5.02 -1.66 6.11
N LEU A 108 4.55 -0.68 6.87
CA LEU A 108 3.27 -0.71 7.55
C LEU A 108 2.29 0.21 6.82
N LEU A 109 1.09 -0.29 6.54
CA LEU A 109 -0.02 0.51 6.03
C LEU A 109 -1.17 0.49 7.05
N ARG A 110 -1.78 1.64 7.30
CA ARG A 110 -2.88 1.83 8.26
C ARG A 110 -3.95 2.78 7.73
#